data_AF-A0A9P3GGX6-F1
#
_entry.id   AF-A0A9P3GGX6-F1
#
_cell.length_a   1.000
_cell.length_b   1.000
_cell.length_c   1.000
_cell.angle_alpha   90.00
_cell.angle_beta   90.00
_cell.angle_gamma   90.00
#
_symmetry.space_group_name_H-M   'P 1'
#
loop_
_entity.id
_entity.type
_entity.pdbx_description
1 polymer ?
#
loop_
_entity_poly.entity_id
_entity_poly.type
_entity_poly.pdbx_seq_one_letter_code
_entity_poly.pdbx_strand_id
1 'polypeptide(L)'
;MKLALSLTLSALLAYATAQQGEWQQCGGIGWTGATSCVSGTVCTKQNDYYSQCLPGTAVTASSSSSSRTSSISSVPPSQPTSPVNAKTNFWFSFGDSYTQTGFVDTDTLPAVGNPLGNPPFPGYTAVGGTNWIDEITVKYNNSLVLTYNYAYGGATIDASLVAPYEPTVLSLTDQVNDFLSSPVVSKPATAPWTSANAMFSFWIGINDIGNSYYQSGSRDAFSDTLLNAYFALVDKLRCRREEFPVHKRAAN
;
A
#
# COMPACT_ATOMS: atom_id res chain seq x y z
N MET A 1 -39.18 -49.12 40.19
CA MET A 1 -38.56 -47.88 40.73
C MET A 1 -37.48 -47.46 39.75
N LYS A 2 -37.37 -46.24 39.22
CA LYS A 2 -38.16 -45.00 39.23
C LYS A 2 -37.90 -44.36 37.86
N LEU A 3 -38.95 -43.98 37.12
CA LEU A 3 -38.85 -43.06 35.98
C LEU A 3 -38.36 -41.71 36.52
N ALA A 4 -37.29 -41.15 35.97
CA ALA A 4 -36.87 -39.77 36.20
C ALA A 4 -37.10 -38.97 34.91
N LEU A 5 -38.10 -38.10 34.98
CA LEU A 5 -38.49 -37.14 33.94
C LEU A 5 -37.56 -35.93 34.04
N SER A 6 -36.69 -35.73 33.05
CA SER A 6 -35.85 -34.53 32.97
C SER A 6 -36.53 -33.48 32.09
N LEU A 7 -37.06 -32.44 32.73
CA LEU A 7 -37.63 -31.25 32.10
C LEU A 7 -36.50 -30.20 32.02
N THR A 8 -35.95 -29.94 30.83
CA THR A 8 -34.97 -28.86 30.63
C THR A 8 -35.62 -27.67 29.94
N LEU A 9 -35.62 -26.55 30.67
CA LEU A 9 -36.15 -25.24 30.35
C LEU A 9 -35.31 -24.59 29.22
N SER A 10 -35.90 -24.40 28.04
CA SER A 10 -35.28 -23.64 26.95
C SER A 10 -35.32 -22.14 27.26
N ALA A 11 -34.17 -21.55 27.59
CA ALA A 11 -33.99 -20.11 27.64
C ALA A 11 -33.97 -19.55 26.21
N LEU A 12 -34.95 -18.71 25.85
CA LEU A 12 -34.88 -17.88 24.65
C LEU A 12 -33.85 -16.77 24.87
N LEU A 13 -32.67 -16.93 24.29
CA LEU A 13 -31.71 -15.85 24.10
C LEU A 13 -32.28 -14.88 23.06
N ALA A 14 -32.71 -13.69 23.51
CA ALA A 14 -32.96 -12.57 22.62
C ALA A 14 -31.61 -12.12 22.02
N TYR A 15 -31.33 -12.51 20.78
CA TYR A 15 -30.20 -11.99 20.02
C TYR A 15 -30.48 -10.53 19.69
N ALA A 16 -29.91 -9.61 20.47
CA ALA A 16 -29.81 -8.22 20.07
C ALA A 16 -28.85 -8.15 18.87
N THR A 17 -29.38 -7.99 17.66
CA THR A 17 -28.55 -7.73 16.47
C THR A 17 -28.01 -6.31 16.56
N ALA A 18 -26.82 -6.15 17.17
CA ALA A 18 -26.13 -4.87 17.20
C ALA A 18 -25.78 -4.45 15.76
N GLN A 19 -25.99 -3.17 15.43
CA GLN A 19 -25.56 -2.63 14.14
C GLN A 19 -24.02 -2.72 14.00
N GLN A 20 -23.54 -2.99 12.80
CA GLN A 20 -22.13 -3.02 12.46
C GLN A 20 -21.56 -1.61 12.42
N GLY A 21 -20.41 -1.41 13.07
CA GLY A 21 -19.71 -0.13 13.05
C GLY A 21 -19.27 0.27 11.65
N GLU A 22 -18.96 1.54 11.47
CA GLU A 22 -18.34 2.02 10.23
C GLU A 22 -17.05 1.22 9.95
N TRP A 23 -16.86 0.82 8.70
CA TRP A 23 -15.78 -0.05 8.21
C TRP A 23 -15.83 -1.52 8.66
N GLN A 24 -16.86 -1.95 9.38
CA GLN A 24 -17.02 -3.36 9.78
C GLN A 24 -17.70 -4.20 8.69
N GLN A 25 -17.49 -5.52 8.72
CA GLN A 25 -18.17 -6.46 7.83
C GLN A 25 -19.66 -6.53 8.15
N CYS A 26 -20.50 -6.41 7.13
CA CYS A 26 -21.96 -6.43 7.23
C CYS A 26 -22.62 -7.42 6.26
N GLY A 27 -21.84 -8.28 5.61
CA GLY A 27 -22.37 -9.29 4.70
C GLY A 27 -21.29 -10.09 4.00
N GLY A 28 -21.73 -11.01 3.14
CA GLY A 28 -20.89 -11.95 2.41
C GLY A 28 -21.28 -13.40 2.64
N ILE A 29 -20.91 -14.29 1.71
CA ILE A 29 -21.10 -15.73 1.84
C ILE A 29 -20.41 -16.23 3.11
N GLY A 30 -21.18 -16.90 3.97
CA GLY A 30 -20.69 -17.43 5.25
C GLY A 30 -20.71 -16.45 6.42
N TRP A 31 -21.10 -15.18 6.21
CA TRP A 31 -21.24 -14.20 7.29
C TRP A 31 -22.45 -14.50 8.18
N THR A 32 -22.22 -14.64 9.49
CA THR A 32 -23.27 -14.90 10.51
C THR A 32 -23.52 -13.70 11.44
N GLY A 33 -22.79 -12.60 11.26
CA GLY A 33 -22.94 -11.38 12.05
C GLY A 33 -24.07 -10.48 11.56
N ALA A 34 -24.23 -9.32 12.22
CA ALA A 34 -25.25 -8.35 11.82
C ALA A 34 -24.98 -7.79 10.41
N THR A 35 -26.05 -7.48 9.69
CA THR A 35 -26.00 -6.97 8.31
C THR A 35 -26.41 -5.50 8.18
N SER A 36 -26.96 -4.94 9.26
CA SER A 36 -27.31 -3.53 9.34
C SER A 36 -26.13 -2.73 9.85
N CYS A 37 -25.80 -1.64 9.17
CA CYS A 37 -24.73 -0.73 9.58
C CYS A 37 -25.25 0.38 10.51
N VAL A 38 -24.35 1.01 11.27
CA VAL A 38 -24.66 2.21 12.07
C VAL A 38 -25.14 3.35 11.18
N SER A 39 -25.90 4.28 11.77
CA SER A 39 -26.46 5.42 11.04
C SER A 39 -25.37 6.24 10.32
N GLY A 40 -25.67 6.68 9.09
CA GLY A 40 -24.71 7.39 8.22
C GLY A 40 -23.86 6.47 7.33
N THR A 41 -24.02 5.15 7.44
CA THR A 41 -23.26 4.17 6.67
C THR A 41 -24.16 3.12 5.99
N VAL A 42 -23.71 2.55 4.88
CA VAL A 42 -24.44 1.58 4.05
C VAL A 42 -23.61 0.33 3.88
N CYS A 43 -24.24 -0.83 4.05
CA CYS A 43 -23.61 -2.10 3.77
C CYS A 43 -23.38 -2.27 2.26
N THR A 44 -22.15 -2.04 1.83
CA THR A 44 -21.77 -2.08 0.42
C THR A 44 -21.03 -3.38 0.13
N LYS A 45 -21.54 -4.14 -0.85
CA LYS A 45 -20.89 -5.36 -1.31
C LYS A 45 -19.56 -5.03 -1.99
N GLN A 46 -18.46 -5.58 -1.48
CA GLN A 46 -17.15 -5.50 -2.11
C GLN A 46 -16.89 -6.72 -3.00
N ASN A 47 -17.26 -7.91 -2.50
CA ASN A 47 -17.25 -9.15 -3.27
C ASN A 47 -18.28 -10.15 -2.70
N ASP A 48 -18.34 -11.36 -3.25
CA ASP A 48 -19.31 -12.38 -2.83
C ASP A 48 -19.15 -12.81 -1.36
N TYR A 49 -17.93 -12.78 -0.82
CA TYR A 49 -17.61 -13.20 0.55
C TYR A 49 -17.54 -12.05 1.55
N TYR A 50 -17.59 -10.80 1.09
CA TYR A 50 -17.36 -9.63 1.94
C TYR A 50 -18.18 -8.40 1.51
N SER A 51 -18.97 -7.87 2.44
CA SER A 51 -19.64 -6.57 2.35
C SER A 51 -19.28 -5.72 3.57
N GLN A 52 -19.10 -4.41 3.40
CA GLN A 52 -18.58 -3.52 4.44
C GLN A 52 -19.48 -2.29 4.64
N CYS A 53 -19.59 -1.83 5.88
CA CYS A 53 -20.27 -0.56 6.20
C CYS A 53 -19.42 0.62 5.76
N LEU A 54 -19.85 1.32 4.70
CA LEU A 54 -19.15 2.49 4.16
C LEU A 54 -20.00 3.75 4.36
N PRO A 55 -19.40 4.95 4.53
CA PRO A 55 -20.14 6.20 4.57
C PRO A 55 -21.01 6.40 3.33
N GLY A 56 -22.30 6.70 3.52
CA GLY A 56 -23.23 6.93 2.42
C GLY A 56 -24.68 7.04 2.89
N THR A 57 -25.52 7.73 2.11
CA THR A 57 -26.95 7.85 2.38
C THR A 57 -27.69 6.70 1.70
N ALA A 58 -28.35 5.84 2.46
CA ALA A 58 -29.10 4.71 1.89
C ALA A 58 -30.22 5.20 0.95
N VAL A 59 -30.07 5.00 -0.37
CA VAL A 59 -31.18 5.05 -1.31
C VAL A 59 -31.85 3.68 -1.35
N THR A 60 -33.05 3.61 -0.76
CA THR A 60 -33.92 2.44 -0.83
C THR A 60 -34.32 2.20 -2.29
N ALA A 61 -33.78 1.16 -2.93
CA ALA A 61 -34.21 0.73 -4.25
C ALA A 61 -34.70 -0.73 -4.18
N SER A 62 -36.02 -0.88 -4.28
CA SER A 62 -36.75 -2.14 -4.33
C SER A 62 -36.30 -3.02 -5.50
N SER A 63 -36.10 -4.30 -5.21
CA SER A 63 -35.74 -5.36 -6.15
C SER A 63 -36.89 -5.73 -7.08
N SER A 64 -36.71 -5.56 -8.39
CA SER A 64 -37.48 -6.27 -9.42
C SER A 64 -36.53 -7.02 -10.35
N SER A 65 -36.57 -8.35 -10.27
CA SER A 65 -35.82 -9.29 -11.09
C SER A 65 -36.26 -9.27 -12.55
N SER A 66 -35.33 -9.11 -13.48
CA SER A 66 -35.48 -9.61 -14.85
C SER A 66 -34.12 -9.95 -15.44
N SER A 67 -33.92 -11.24 -15.65
CA SER A 67 -32.79 -11.85 -16.36
C SER A 67 -32.82 -11.47 -17.84
N ARG A 68 -31.83 -10.69 -18.29
CA ARG A 68 -31.48 -10.59 -19.72
C ARG A 68 -29.98 -10.70 -19.89
N THR A 69 -29.58 -11.84 -20.44
CA THR A 69 -28.27 -12.11 -21.03
C THR A 69 -27.97 -11.05 -22.08
N SER A 70 -26.95 -10.24 -21.82
CA SER A 70 -26.39 -9.29 -22.78
C SER A 70 -24.88 -9.47 -22.73
N SER A 71 -24.30 -9.91 -23.84
CA SER A 71 -22.86 -9.98 -24.08
C SER A 71 -22.25 -8.59 -23.94
N ILE A 72 -21.47 -8.38 -22.87
CA ILE A 72 -20.69 -7.15 -22.66
C ILE A 72 -19.27 -7.43 -23.13
N SER A 73 -18.90 -6.79 -24.24
CA SER A 73 -17.51 -6.59 -24.63
C SER A 73 -16.80 -5.85 -23.49
N SER A 74 -15.71 -6.42 -22.99
CA SER A 74 -14.91 -5.88 -21.89
C SER A 74 -14.34 -4.51 -22.28
N VAL A 75 -14.99 -3.44 -21.83
CA VAL A 75 -14.36 -2.13 -21.73
C VAL A 75 -13.45 -2.19 -20.50
N PRO A 76 -12.13 -1.96 -20.63
CA PRO A 76 -11.24 -1.92 -19.48
C PRO A 76 -11.66 -0.82 -18.50
N PRO A 77 -11.35 -0.93 -17.20
CA PRO A 77 -11.70 0.11 -16.22
C PRO A 77 -11.09 1.44 -16.68
N SER A 78 -11.95 2.44 -16.88
CA SER A 78 -11.54 3.78 -17.28
C SER A 78 -10.61 4.36 -16.21
N GLN A 79 -9.35 4.60 -16.60
CA GLN A 79 -8.34 5.27 -15.79
C GLN A 79 -8.85 6.67 -15.37
N PRO A 80 -8.68 7.10 -14.12
CA PRO A 80 -9.12 8.42 -13.69
C PRO A 80 -8.31 9.52 -14.42
N THR A 81 -9.02 10.37 -15.17
CA THR A 81 -8.44 11.53 -15.86
C THR A 81 -8.13 12.63 -14.84
N SER A 82 -6.86 12.73 -14.44
CA SER A 82 -6.37 13.88 -13.65
C SER A 82 -6.43 15.16 -14.50
N PRO A 83 -6.72 16.33 -13.90
CA PRO A 83 -6.89 17.57 -14.65
C PRO A 83 -5.57 18.05 -15.27
N VAL A 84 -5.63 18.44 -16.54
CA VAL A 84 -4.50 18.81 -17.43
C VAL A 84 -3.67 20.03 -16.96
N ASN A 85 -4.04 20.68 -15.84
CA ASN A 85 -3.35 21.84 -15.26
C ASN A 85 -2.95 21.68 -13.78
N ALA A 86 -3.02 20.46 -13.20
CA ALA A 86 -2.56 20.25 -11.83
C ALA A 86 -1.03 20.34 -11.74
N LYS A 87 -0.52 21.02 -10.69
CA LYS A 87 0.90 20.91 -10.31
C LYS A 87 1.24 19.42 -10.12
N THR A 88 2.22 18.93 -10.88
CA THR A 88 2.70 17.55 -10.78
C THR A 88 3.62 17.38 -9.58
N ASN A 89 3.25 16.43 -8.71
CA ASN A 89 4.09 15.95 -7.63
C ASN A 89 4.70 14.60 -8.01
N PHE A 90 5.88 14.33 -7.50
CA PHE A 90 6.62 13.10 -7.73
C PHE A 90 6.76 12.36 -6.42
N TRP A 91 6.53 11.06 -6.44
CA TRP A 91 6.66 10.24 -5.25
C TRP A 91 7.58 9.06 -5.56
N PHE A 92 8.71 9.00 -4.84
CA PHE A 92 9.65 7.89 -4.87
C PHE A 92 9.47 7.06 -3.61
N SER A 93 8.87 5.87 -3.72
CA SER A 93 8.65 4.98 -2.58
C SER A 93 9.60 3.80 -2.60
N PHE A 94 10.07 3.43 -1.42
CA PHE A 94 10.99 2.32 -1.17
C PHE A 94 10.43 1.49 -0.01
N GLY A 95 10.78 0.21 0.06
CA GLY A 95 10.31 -0.63 1.14
C GLY A 95 10.19 -2.10 0.82
N ASP A 96 9.35 -2.78 1.59
CA ASP A 96 9.09 -4.20 1.48
C ASP A 96 7.72 -4.53 0.86
N SER A 97 7.19 -5.73 1.16
CA SER A 97 5.93 -6.26 0.63
C SER A 97 4.72 -5.42 1.04
N TYR A 98 4.80 -4.59 2.08
CA TYR A 98 3.71 -3.70 2.47
C TYR A 98 3.56 -2.51 1.51
N THR A 99 4.57 -2.29 0.65
CA THR A 99 4.64 -1.15 -0.27
C THR A 99 4.73 -1.59 -1.72
N GLN A 100 5.27 -2.78 -2.01
CA GLN A 100 5.45 -3.28 -3.38
C GLN A 100 4.16 -3.23 -4.22
N THR A 101 4.32 -2.73 -5.46
CA THR A 101 3.35 -2.86 -6.57
C THR A 101 3.96 -3.54 -7.80
N GLY A 102 5.27 -3.83 -7.82
CA GLY A 102 5.97 -4.51 -8.91
C GLY A 102 6.50 -3.61 -10.02
N PHE A 103 6.68 -2.31 -9.75
CA PHE A 103 7.22 -1.34 -10.71
C PHE A 103 8.65 -1.68 -11.13
N VAL A 104 8.94 -1.42 -12.41
CA VAL A 104 10.24 -1.59 -13.07
C VAL A 104 10.58 -0.29 -13.80
N ASP A 105 11.76 0.26 -13.53
CA ASP A 105 12.17 1.59 -13.99
C ASP A 105 12.66 1.64 -15.46
N THR A 106 12.68 0.49 -16.13
CA THR A 106 12.98 0.34 -17.56
C THR A 106 11.74 0.12 -18.43
N ASP A 107 10.56 -0.04 -17.82
CA ASP A 107 9.28 -0.16 -18.51
C ASP A 107 8.53 1.19 -18.53
N THR A 108 7.22 1.17 -18.79
CA THR A 108 6.35 2.33 -18.90
C THR A 108 6.39 3.16 -17.62
N LEU A 109 6.99 4.33 -17.69
CA LEU A 109 7.15 5.22 -16.54
C LEU A 109 5.85 5.96 -16.19
N PRO A 110 5.70 6.41 -14.93
CA PRO A 110 4.62 7.29 -14.50
C PRO A 110 4.45 8.52 -15.38
N ALA A 111 3.22 8.79 -15.81
CA ALA A 111 2.88 9.94 -16.64
C ALA A 111 1.44 10.42 -16.37
N VAL A 112 1.09 11.60 -16.89
CA VAL A 112 -0.30 12.09 -16.87
C VAL A 112 -1.20 11.04 -17.55
N GLY A 113 -2.30 10.67 -16.88
CA GLY A 113 -3.20 9.62 -17.33
C GLY A 113 -2.80 8.23 -16.84
N ASN A 114 -1.51 7.95 -16.64
CA ASN A 114 -1.01 6.71 -16.06
C ASN A 114 -0.05 6.97 -14.88
N PRO A 115 -0.56 7.40 -13.72
CA PRO A 115 0.26 7.92 -12.62
C PRO A 115 1.14 6.88 -11.91
N LEU A 116 0.88 5.59 -12.12
CA LEU A 116 1.70 4.49 -11.60
C LEU A 116 2.67 3.93 -12.66
N GLY A 117 2.44 4.21 -13.95
CA GLY A 117 3.28 3.70 -15.04
C GLY A 117 3.10 2.20 -15.27
N ASN A 118 3.84 1.40 -14.52
CA ASN A 118 3.85 -0.05 -14.61
C ASN A 118 3.92 -0.69 -13.20
N PRO A 119 3.46 -1.94 -13.05
CA PRO A 119 2.67 -2.74 -13.99
C PRO A 119 1.24 -2.16 -14.17
N PRO A 120 0.36 -2.75 -15.01
CA PRO A 120 -1.04 -2.33 -15.09
C PRO A 120 -1.70 -2.29 -13.71
N PHE A 121 -2.48 -1.25 -13.46
CA PHE A 121 -3.22 -1.09 -12.20
C PHE A 121 -4.39 -2.11 -12.10
N PRO A 122 -4.60 -2.74 -10.93
CA PRO A 122 -3.79 -2.69 -9.72
C PRO A 122 -2.49 -3.49 -9.85
N GLY A 123 -1.43 -3.04 -9.18
CA GLY A 123 -0.13 -3.71 -9.25
C GLY A 123 -0.08 -5.05 -8.52
N TYR A 124 1.11 -5.67 -8.51
CA TYR A 124 1.37 -6.90 -7.78
C TYR A 124 1.62 -6.58 -6.31
N THR A 125 0.60 -6.79 -5.47
CA THR A 125 0.65 -6.47 -4.04
C THR A 125 0.51 -7.73 -3.18
N ALA A 126 1.00 -7.67 -1.93
CA ALA A 126 0.85 -8.75 -0.96
C ALA A 126 -0.61 -8.99 -0.50
N VAL A 127 -1.53 -8.06 -0.80
CA VAL A 127 -2.93 -8.12 -0.38
C VAL A 127 -3.86 -8.64 -1.48
N GLY A 128 -3.34 -8.95 -2.68
CA GLY A 128 -4.14 -9.44 -3.81
C GLY A 128 -5.10 -8.40 -4.41
N GLY A 129 -4.88 -7.12 -4.11
CA GLY A 129 -5.70 -5.98 -4.53
C GLY A 129 -4.89 -4.68 -4.47
N THR A 130 -5.54 -3.53 -4.32
CA THR A 130 -4.83 -2.25 -4.15
C THR A 130 -4.17 -2.15 -2.78
N ASN A 131 -2.92 -1.69 -2.73
CA ASN A 131 -2.25 -1.34 -1.48
C ASN A 131 -2.32 0.19 -1.22
N TRP A 132 -1.64 0.66 -0.17
CA TRP A 132 -1.66 2.09 0.18
C TRP A 132 -1.00 3.00 -0.88
N ILE A 133 0.00 2.51 -1.61
CA ILE A 133 0.62 3.22 -2.73
C ILE A 133 -0.41 3.45 -3.83
N ASP A 134 -1.14 2.40 -4.20
CA ASP A 134 -2.21 2.45 -5.18
C ASP A 134 -3.30 3.45 -4.75
N GLU A 135 -3.87 3.27 -3.56
CA GLU A 135 -5.00 4.06 -3.07
C GLU A 135 -4.65 5.56 -2.93
N ILE A 136 -3.48 5.89 -2.39
CA ILE A 136 -3.04 7.30 -2.30
C ILE A 136 -2.81 7.89 -3.68
N THR A 137 -2.19 7.14 -4.59
CA THR A 137 -1.86 7.63 -5.93
C THR A 137 -3.09 7.82 -6.80
N VAL A 138 -4.05 6.89 -6.80
CA VAL A 138 -5.14 6.88 -7.79
C VAL A 138 -6.49 7.35 -7.26
N LYS A 139 -6.75 7.26 -5.94
CA LYS A 139 -8.08 7.46 -5.38
C LYS A 139 -8.18 8.62 -4.40
N TYR A 140 -7.20 8.75 -3.51
CA TYR A 140 -7.24 9.75 -2.43
C TYR A 140 -6.33 10.96 -2.69
N ASN A 141 -5.74 11.06 -3.88
CA ASN A 141 -4.94 12.23 -4.25
C ASN A 141 -5.83 13.49 -4.35
N ASN A 142 -5.26 14.65 -3.99
CA ASN A 142 -5.87 15.98 -4.22
C ASN A 142 -5.16 16.75 -5.35
N SER A 143 -4.10 16.17 -5.90
CA SER A 143 -3.22 16.72 -6.92
C SER A 143 -2.61 15.57 -7.70
N LEU A 144 -2.20 15.79 -8.94
CA LEU A 144 -1.49 14.76 -9.71
C LEU A 144 -0.21 14.33 -8.98
N VAL A 145 -0.10 13.03 -8.71
CA VAL A 145 1.09 12.38 -8.18
C VAL A 145 1.57 11.34 -9.21
N LEU A 146 2.82 11.42 -9.62
CA LEU A 146 3.49 10.41 -10.43
C LEU A 146 4.38 9.57 -9.51
N THR A 147 4.02 8.31 -9.33
CA THR A 147 4.59 7.45 -8.29
C THR A 147 5.54 6.41 -8.87
N TYR A 148 6.79 6.48 -8.47
CA TYR A 148 7.88 5.57 -8.80
C TYR A 148 8.14 4.67 -7.58
N ASN A 149 7.65 3.43 -7.64
CA ASN A 149 7.63 2.55 -6.47
C ASN A 149 8.71 1.46 -6.54
N TYR A 150 9.89 1.75 -6.00
CA TYR A 150 11.01 0.82 -5.95
C TYR A 150 10.87 -0.29 -4.89
N ALA A 151 9.78 -0.32 -4.10
CA ALA A 151 9.60 -1.31 -3.05
C ALA A 151 9.55 -2.75 -3.59
N TYR A 152 10.23 -3.66 -2.90
CA TYR A 152 10.37 -5.06 -3.29
C TYR A 152 10.03 -6.00 -2.13
N GLY A 153 9.18 -7.00 -2.38
CA GLY A 153 8.66 -7.91 -1.37
C GLY A 153 9.73 -8.77 -0.74
N GLY A 154 9.75 -8.81 0.59
CA GLY A 154 10.77 -9.53 1.35
C GLY A 154 12.09 -8.76 1.55
N ALA A 155 12.17 -7.52 1.08
CA ALA A 155 13.36 -6.68 1.26
C ALA A 155 13.74 -6.53 2.73
N THR A 156 15.03 -6.69 3.01
CA THR A 156 15.70 -6.25 4.23
C THR A 156 16.38 -4.90 3.98
N ILE A 157 16.84 -4.21 5.02
CA ILE A 157 17.53 -2.92 4.89
C ILE A 157 18.83 -3.08 4.09
N ASP A 158 19.67 -4.04 4.50
CA ASP A 158 20.94 -4.35 3.85
C ASP A 158 21.18 -5.86 3.88
N ALA A 159 21.32 -6.46 2.69
CA ALA A 159 21.48 -7.91 2.54
C ALA A 159 22.76 -8.46 3.20
N SER A 160 23.76 -7.61 3.45
CA SER A 160 24.99 -8.00 4.16
C SER A 160 24.82 -8.06 5.68
N LEU A 161 23.83 -7.34 6.24
CA LEU A 161 23.49 -7.37 7.65
C LEU A 161 22.44 -8.45 7.96
N VAL A 162 21.38 -8.49 7.15
CA VAL A 162 20.33 -9.51 7.22
C VAL A 162 19.99 -9.93 5.80
N ALA A 163 20.32 -11.18 5.48
CA ALA A 163 19.96 -11.74 4.18
C ALA A 163 18.42 -11.81 4.03
N PRO A 164 17.88 -11.43 2.85
CA PRO A 164 16.51 -11.76 2.49
C PRO A 164 16.29 -13.28 2.42
N TYR A 165 15.03 -13.70 2.27
CA TYR A 165 14.68 -15.11 2.20
C TYR A 165 15.21 -15.81 0.93
N GLU A 166 15.46 -15.07 -0.14
CA GLU A 166 16.07 -15.52 -1.38
C GLU A 166 17.13 -14.51 -1.88
N PRO A 167 18.24 -14.96 -2.51
CA PRO A 167 19.29 -14.05 -3.01
C PRO A 167 18.85 -13.08 -4.12
N THR A 168 17.72 -13.36 -4.77
CA THR A 168 17.16 -12.52 -5.85
C THR A 168 16.30 -11.37 -5.33
N VAL A 169 16.00 -11.35 -4.03
CA VAL A 169 15.18 -10.30 -3.40
C VAL A 169 16.03 -9.04 -3.23
N LEU A 170 15.55 -7.92 -3.77
CA LEU A 170 16.24 -6.64 -3.69
C LEU A 170 16.13 -6.04 -2.28
N SER A 171 17.26 -5.81 -1.62
CA SER A 171 17.32 -5.08 -0.35
C SER A 171 17.06 -3.58 -0.55
N LEU A 172 16.83 -2.83 0.53
CA LEU A 172 16.71 -1.37 0.41
C LEU A 172 17.98 -0.73 -0.17
N THR A 173 19.16 -1.27 0.14
CA THR A 173 20.41 -0.86 -0.51
C THR A 173 20.33 -0.98 -2.03
N ASP A 174 19.79 -2.08 -2.54
CA ASP A 174 19.62 -2.30 -3.98
C ASP A 174 18.59 -1.34 -4.58
N GLN A 175 17.43 -1.21 -3.94
CA GLN A 175 16.37 -0.28 -4.40
C GLN A 175 16.86 1.18 -4.50
N VAL A 176 17.66 1.63 -3.52
CA VAL A 176 18.26 2.96 -3.53
C VAL A 176 19.30 3.09 -4.66
N ASN A 177 20.09 2.04 -4.93
CA ASN A 177 21.03 2.03 -6.03
C ASN A 177 20.35 2.02 -7.40
N ASP A 178 19.24 1.29 -7.54
CA ASP A 178 18.41 1.27 -8.75
C ASP A 178 17.86 2.68 -9.02
N PHE A 179 17.25 3.32 -8.00
CA PHE A 179 16.85 4.73 -8.13
C PHE A 179 18.02 5.60 -8.57
N LEU A 180 19.16 5.55 -7.87
CA LEU A 180 20.34 6.37 -8.17
C LEU A 180 20.91 6.16 -9.58
N SER A 181 20.69 4.98 -10.16
CA SER A 181 21.13 4.62 -11.50
C SER A 181 20.07 4.89 -12.56
N SER A 182 18.82 5.09 -12.16
CA SER A 182 17.69 5.30 -13.05
C SER A 182 17.77 6.65 -13.79
N PRO A 183 17.19 6.75 -15.00
CA PRO A 183 17.16 8.02 -15.74
C PRO A 183 16.43 9.15 -15.00
N VAL A 184 15.45 8.83 -14.15
CA VAL A 184 14.65 9.85 -13.43
C VAL A 184 15.49 10.68 -12.46
N VAL A 185 16.63 10.17 -11.97
CA VAL A 185 17.55 10.93 -11.11
C VAL A 185 18.15 12.16 -11.79
N SER A 186 18.28 12.13 -13.11
CA SER A 186 18.74 13.28 -13.89
C SER A 186 17.70 14.40 -14.01
N LYS A 187 16.47 14.18 -13.50
CA LYS A 187 15.33 15.08 -13.58
C LYS A 187 15.01 15.45 -15.04
N PRO A 188 14.72 14.45 -15.89
CA PRO A 188 14.44 14.70 -17.30
C PRO A 188 13.20 15.57 -17.47
N ALA A 189 13.00 16.15 -18.66
CA ALA A 189 11.83 16.98 -18.95
C ALA A 189 10.49 16.23 -18.75
N THR A 190 10.50 14.90 -18.83
CA THR A 190 9.35 14.03 -18.54
C THR A 190 9.08 13.85 -17.05
N ALA A 191 10.07 14.08 -16.18
CA ALA A 191 9.95 14.02 -14.73
C ALA A 191 10.79 15.12 -14.04
N PRO A 192 10.42 16.40 -14.18
CA PRO A 192 11.18 17.53 -13.65
C PRO A 192 10.94 17.74 -12.15
N TRP A 193 11.34 16.78 -11.33
CA TRP A 193 11.15 16.83 -9.89
C TRP A 193 12.23 17.66 -9.18
N THR A 194 11.84 18.25 -8.06
CA THR A 194 12.64 19.11 -7.18
C THR A 194 12.34 18.74 -5.73
N SER A 195 13.11 19.26 -4.77
CA SER A 195 12.78 19.08 -3.35
C SER A 195 11.44 19.71 -2.94
N ALA A 196 10.88 20.62 -3.73
CA ALA A 196 9.61 21.28 -3.44
C ALA A 196 8.37 20.52 -3.94
N ASN A 197 8.55 19.55 -4.84
CA ASN A 197 7.45 18.76 -5.42
C ASN A 197 7.76 17.25 -5.46
N ALA A 198 8.76 16.79 -4.71
CA ALA A 198 9.08 15.39 -4.57
C ALA A 198 8.92 14.93 -3.12
N MET A 199 8.33 13.75 -2.94
CA MET A 199 8.28 13.03 -1.68
C MET A 199 9.07 11.73 -1.81
N PHE A 200 9.86 11.41 -0.79
CA PHE A 200 10.56 10.13 -0.65
C PHE A 200 10.00 9.43 0.58
N SER A 201 9.54 8.19 0.43
CA SER A 201 8.97 7.41 1.54
C SER A 201 9.62 6.04 1.67
N PHE A 202 9.71 5.56 2.91
CA PHE A 202 10.31 4.26 3.22
C PHE A 202 9.40 3.50 4.17
N TRP A 203 9.14 2.23 3.88
CA TRP A 203 8.50 1.29 4.81
C TRP A 203 9.25 -0.04 4.76
N ILE A 204 10.09 -0.28 5.75
CA ILE A 204 11.07 -1.36 5.77
C ILE A 204 11.32 -1.85 7.21
N GLY A 205 11.94 -3.01 7.37
CA GLY A 205 12.46 -3.50 8.65
C GLY A 205 11.75 -4.74 9.19
N ILE A 206 10.55 -5.07 8.70
CA ILE A 206 9.79 -6.22 9.18
C ILE A 206 10.54 -7.52 8.86
N ASN A 207 11.11 -7.62 7.65
CA ASN A 207 11.91 -8.77 7.25
C ASN A 207 13.25 -8.83 8.01
N ASP A 208 13.86 -7.70 8.36
CA ASP A 208 15.08 -7.66 9.17
C ASP A 208 14.82 -8.27 10.55
N ILE A 209 13.71 -7.89 11.20
CA ILE A 209 13.29 -8.47 12.48
C ILE A 209 13.03 -9.97 12.33
N GLY A 210 12.25 -10.38 11.32
CA GLY A 210 11.88 -11.77 11.10
C GLY A 210 13.07 -12.68 10.82
N ASN A 211 13.95 -12.28 9.88
CA ASN A 211 15.07 -13.08 9.41
C ASN A 211 16.23 -13.12 10.40
N SER A 212 16.35 -12.12 11.28
CA SER A 212 17.39 -12.07 12.32
C SER A 212 16.94 -12.53 13.70
N TYR A 213 15.65 -12.85 13.88
CA TYR A 213 15.04 -13.15 15.20
C TYR A 213 15.82 -14.21 16.00
N TYR A 214 16.32 -15.25 15.32
CA TYR A 214 17.02 -16.38 15.95
C TYR A 214 18.50 -16.12 16.25
N GLN A 215 19.06 -15.01 15.77
CA GLN A 215 20.46 -14.69 16.01
C GLN A 215 20.69 -14.44 17.52
N SER A 216 21.90 -14.71 17.99
CA SER A 216 22.29 -14.40 19.37
C SER A 216 22.72 -12.93 19.51
N GLY A 217 22.93 -12.46 20.75
CA GLY A 217 23.36 -11.08 21.03
C GLY A 217 22.21 -10.10 21.27
N SER A 218 22.58 -8.88 21.68
CA SER A 218 21.62 -7.82 22.04
C SER A 218 20.78 -7.38 20.84
N ARG A 219 19.45 -7.43 21.00
CA ARG A 219 18.50 -6.96 19.97
C ARG A 219 18.61 -5.45 19.79
N ASP A 220 18.69 -4.70 20.89
CA ASP A 220 18.77 -3.23 20.86
C ASP A 220 20.02 -2.75 20.08
N ALA A 221 21.18 -3.35 20.38
CA ALA A 221 22.43 -3.00 19.68
C ALA A 221 22.39 -3.37 18.18
N PHE A 222 21.69 -4.45 17.82
CA PHE A 222 21.51 -4.82 16.43
C PHE A 222 20.50 -3.91 15.71
N SER A 223 19.42 -3.51 16.39
CA SER A 223 18.50 -2.48 15.89
C SER A 223 19.21 -1.15 15.62
N ASP A 224 20.14 -0.72 16.47
CA ASP A 224 20.97 0.46 16.20
C ASP A 224 21.81 0.29 14.93
N THR A 225 22.38 -0.91 14.72
CA THR A 225 23.15 -1.23 13.51
C THR A 225 22.28 -1.13 12.25
N LEU A 226 21.07 -1.69 12.28
CA LEU A 226 20.11 -1.65 11.18
C LEU A 226 19.62 -0.21 10.92
N LEU A 227 19.29 0.55 11.96
CA LEU A 227 18.86 1.94 11.82
C LEU A 227 19.98 2.84 11.26
N ASN A 228 21.24 2.61 11.65
CA ASN A 228 22.37 3.32 11.08
C ASN A 228 22.50 3.03 9.56
N ALA A 229 22.35 1.78 9.13
CA ALA A 229 22.35 1.43 7.71
C ALA A 229 21.17 2.07 6.96
N TYR A 230 19.97 2.04 7.54
CA TYR A 230 18.79 2.70 6.99
C TYR A 230 18.99 4.21 6.81
N PHE A 231 19.44 4.92 7.85
CA PHE A 231 19.64 6.36 7.76
C PHE A 231 20.79 6.76 6.83
N ALA A 232 21.83 5.93 6.68
CA ALA A 232 22.86 6.15 5.69
C ALA A 232 22.29 6.13 4.25
N LEU A 233 21.33 5.25 3.96
CA LEU A 233 20.63 5.22 2.68
C LEU A 233 19.72 6.44 2.47
N VAL A 234 19.01 6.88 3.52
CA VAL A 234 18.23 8.13 3.49
C VAL A 234 19.12 9.34 3.20
N ASP A 235 20.29 9.42 3.83
CA ASP A 235 21.23 10.53 3.61
C ASP A 235 21.84 10.48 2.21
N LYS A 236 22.06 9.28 1.64
CA LYS A 236 22.51 9.10 0.24
C LYS A 236 21.54 9.76 -0.76
N LEU A 237 20.24 9.74 -0.46
CA LEU A 237 19.20 10.36 -1.29
C LEU A 237 19.06 11.87 -1.06
N ARG A 238 19.38 12.37 0.14
CA ARG A 238 19.39 13.80 0.46
C ARG A 238 20.59 14.54 -0.16
N CYS A 239 21.74 13.89 -0.22
CA CYS A 239 23.03 14.49 -0.57
C CYS A 239 23.46 14.20 -2.02
N ARG A 240 22.70 14.70 -2.99
CA ARG A 240 23.31 15.29 -4.19
C ARG A 240 23.36 16.80 -3.99
N ARG A 241 24.10 17.18 -2.97
CA ARG A 241 24.64 18.53 -2.83
C ARG A 241 25.57 18.69 -4.03
N GLU A 242 25.23 19.55 -4.98
CA GLU A 242 26.22 20.08 -5.92
C GLU A 242 27.48 20.38 -5.10
N GLU A 243 28.65 19.93 -5.55
CA GLU A 243 29.92 20.15 -4.88
C GLU A 243 29.99 21.57 -4.33
N PHE A 244 29.77 21.75 -3.01
CA PHE A 244 30.01 23.06 -2.41
C PHE A 244 31.51 23.27 -2.56
N PRO A 245 31.96 24.37 -3.21
CA PRO A 245 33.36 24.69 -3.19
C PRO A 245 33.78 24.76 -1.73
N VAL A 246 34.75 23.93 -1.36
CA VAL A 246 35.40 24.00 -0.06
C VAL A 246 36.01 25.38 0.02
N HIS A 247 35.28 26.33 0.61
CA HIS A 247 35.89 27.56 1.09
C HIS A 247 36.84 27.14 2.20
N LYS A 248 38.12 26.98 1.82
CA LYS A 248 39.24 27.00 2.75
C LYS A 248 38.99 28.17 3.69
N ARG A 249 38.69 27.88 4.96
CA ARG A 249 38.80 28.88 6.00
C ARG A 249 40.25 29.35 5.98
N ALA A 250 40.44 30.62 5.63
CA ALA A 250 41.68 31.32 5.89
C ALA A 250 41.93 31.21 7.41
N ALA A 251 43.07 30.64 7.77
CA ALA A 251 43.59 30.72 9.11
C ALA A 251 43.97 32.19 9.37
N ASN A 252 43.33 32.81 10.35
CA ASN A 252 43.84 33.94 11.11
C ASN A 252 43.89 33.50 12.57
#